data_AF-A0A2K6SPB6-F1
#
_entry.id   AF-A0A2K6SPB6-F1
#
_cell.length_a   1.000
_cell.length_b   1.000
_cell.length_c   1.000
_cell.angle_alpha   90.00
_cell.angle_beta   90.00
_cell.angle_gamma   90.00
#
_symmetry.space_group_name_H-M   'P 1'
#
loop_
_entity.id
_entity.type
_entity.pdbx_description
1 polymer ?
#
loop_
_entity_poly.entity_id
_entity_poly.type
_entity_poly.pdbx_seq_one_letter_code
_entity_poly.pdbx_strand_id
1 'polypeptide(L)'
;MVTEQEVEAIGRMLVDPRQPLHARFRALFTLRGLGGPGAIAWISQAFGDDSALLKHELAYCLGQMQDARAIPVLVAVLQDTRQEPMVRHEAGEALGAIGDPQVLELLKQYSSDPVIEVAETCQLAVRRLEWLGDPERVVRESCEVALDMYEHETGLAFQYADGLEQLRGAPSE
;
A
#
# COMPACT_ATOMS: atom_id res chain seq x y z
N MET A 1 -0.58 -9.30 24.44
CA MET A 1 -0.72 -10.03 23.15
C MET A 1 -2.19 -10.29 22.98
N VAL A 2 -2.74 -10.00 21.80
CA VAL A 2 -4.12 -10.34 21.48
C VAL A 2 -4.20 -11.84 21.22
N THR A 3 -5.19 -12.49 21.81
CA THR A 3 -5.42 -13.93 21.74
C THR A 3 -6.16 -14.30 20.46
N GLU A 4 -6.01 -15.55 20.01
CA GLU A 4 -6.79 -16.08 18.86
C GLU A 4 -8.30 -15.99 19.11
N GLN A 5 -8.73 -16.15 20.37
CA GLN A 5 -10.13 -16.02 20.78
C GLN A 5 -10.66 -14.60 20.62
N GLU A 6 -9.83 -13.58 20.87
CA GLU A 6 -10.21 -12.18 20.64
C GLU A 6 -10.36 -11.88 19.15
N VAL A 7 -9.43 -12.37 18.32
CA VAL A 7 -9.53 -12.25 16.85
C VAL A 7 -10.80 -12.93 16.34
N GLU A 8 -11.11 -14.12 16.84
CA GLU A 8 -12.33 -14.87 16.49
C GLU A 8 -13.60 -14.10 16.88
N ALA A 9 -13.67 -13.52 18.08
CA ALA A 9 -14.82 -12.74 18.53
C ALA A 9 -15.06 -11.51 17.65
N ILE A 10 -13.98 -10.80 17.28
CA ILE A 10 -14.06 -9.64 16.38
C ILE A 10 -14.47 -10.08 14.96
N GLY A 11 -13.90 -11.18 14.46
CA GLY A 11 -14.26 -11.77 13.17
C GLY A 11 -15.74 -12.14 13.06
N ARG A 12 -16.29 -12.77 14.11
CA ARG A 12 -17.73 -13.07 14.20
C ARG A 12 -18.59 -11.81 14.15
N MET A 13 -18.15 -10.71 14.76
CA MET A 13 -18.87 -9.43 14.67
C MET A 13 -18.85 -8.85 13.26
N LEU A 14 -17.74 -9.00 12.52
CA LEU A 14 -17.61 -8.53 11.14
C LEU A 14 -18.58 -9.26 10.20
N VAL A 15 -18.69 -10.58 10.32
CA VAL A 15 -19.49 -11.41 9.38
C VAL A 15 -20.97 -11.55 9.74
N ASP A 16 -21.43 -11.04 10.89
CA ASP A 16 -22.83 -11.17 11.31
C ASP A 16 -23.70 -10.07 10.68
N PRO A 17 -24.59 -10.38 9.72
CA PRO A 17 -25.43 -9.40 9.05
C PRO A 17 -26.49 -8.77 9.97
N ARG A 18 -26.74 -9.36 11.15
CA ARG A 18 -27.66 -8.81 12.15
C ARG A 18 -27.02 -7.66 12.95
N GLN A 19 -25.70 -7.52 12.88
CA GLN A 19 -25.00 -6.41 13.52
C GLN A 19 -25.15 -5.13 12.70
N PRO A 20 -25.29 -3.97 13.34
CA PRO A 20 -25.36 -2.71 12.61
C PRO A 20 -24.03 -2.41 11.91
N LEU A 21 -24.11 -1.80 10.73
CA LEU A 21 -22.96 -1.62 9.84
C LEU A 21 -21.77 -0.92 10.51
N HIS A 22 -22.01 0.08 11.38
CA HIS A 22 -20.94 0.75 12.13
C HIS A 22 -20.20 -0.20 13.09
N ALA A 23 -20.86 -1.19 13.69
CA ALA A 23 -20.20 -2.18 14.55
C ALA A 23 -19.32 -3.11 13.72
N ARG A 24 -19.79 -3.49 12.53
CA ARG A 24 -19.04 -4.29 11.56
C ARG A 24 -17.81 -3.55 11.05
N PHE A 25 -17.91 -2.25 10.75
CA PHE A 25 -16.75 -1.42 10.41
C PHE A 25 -15.74 -1.32 11.55
N ARG A 26 -16.19 -1.13 12.79
CA ARG A 26 -15.27 -1.16 13.94
C ARG A 26 -14.55 -2.50 14.03
N ALA A 27 -15.24 -3.61 13.82
CA ALA A 27 -14.62 -4.93 13.81
C ALA A 27 -13.58 -5.06 12.69
N LEU A 28 -13.93 -4.65 11.47
CA LEU A 28 -13.01 -4.61 10.32
C LEU A 28 -11.74 -3.83 10.61
N PHE A 29 -11.85 -2.56 11.04
CA PHE A 29 -10.69 -1.72 11.32
C PHE A 29 -9.86 -2.26 12.49
N THR A 30 -10.50 -2.91 13.46
CA THR A 30 -9.77 -3.61 14.53
C THR A 30 -8.96 -4.76 13.96
N LEU A 31 -9.54 -5.64 13.14
CA LEU A 31 -8.82 -6.75 12.50
C LEU A 31 -7.67 -6.25 11.61
N ARG A 32 -7.88 -5.18 10.85
CA ARG A 32 -6.83 -4.52 10.07
C ARG A 32 -5.66 -4.08 10.94
N GLY A 33 -5.94 -3.46 12.09
CA GLY A 33 -4.91 -3.03 13.04
C GLY A 33 -4.19 -4.18 13.73
N LEU A 34 -4.86 -5.33 13.94
CA LEU A 34 -4.25 -6.53 14.51
C LEU A 34 -3.33 -7.25 13.53
N GLY A 35 -3.69 -7.27 12.25
CA GLY A 35 -2.89 -7.95 11.24
C GLY A 35 -2.89 -9.48 11.37
N GLY A 36 -2.11 -10.12 10.51
CA GLY A 36 -1.84 -11.56 10.59
C GLY A 36 -2.90 -12.46 9.92
N PRO A 37 -2.62 -13.77 9.88
CA PRO A 37 -3.36 -14.70 9.05
C PRO A 37 -4.81 -14.88 9.50
N GLY A 38 -5.08 -14.86 10.81
CA GLY A 38 -6.45 -14.95 11.34
C GLY A 38 -7.31 -13.74 10.98
N ALA A 39 -6.76 -12.53 11.07
CA ALA A 39 -7.46 -11.32 10.67
C ALA A 39 -7.75 -11.32 9.16
N ILE A 40 -6.76 -11.67 8.33
CA ILE A 40 -6.93 -11.78 6.88
C ILE A 40 -8.02 -12.79 6.53
N ALA A 41 -8.05 -13.95 7.19
CA ALA A 41 -9.07 -14.97 6.95
C ALA A 41 -10.49 -14.45 7.25
N TRP A 42 -10.68 -13.76 8.37
CA TRP A 42 -11.99 -13.17 8.72
C TRP A 42 -12.42 -12.06 7.77
N ILE A 43 -11.50 -11.18 7.36
CA ILE A 43 -11.79 -10.12 6.38
C ILE A 43 -12.11 -10.75 5.02
N SER A 44 -11.37 -11.78 4.61
CA SER A 44 -11.60 -12.50 3.35
C SER A 44 -12.97 -13.18 3.31
N GLN A 45 -13.42 -13.78 4.42
CA GLN A 45 -14.73 -14.41 4.52
C GLN A 45 -15.88 -13.40 4.35
N ALA A 46 -15.70 -12.15 4.76
CA ALA A 46 -16.74 -11.13 4.74
C ALA A 46 -17.10 -10.62 3.33
N PHE A 47 -16.35 -10.97 2.28
CA PHE A 47 -16.68 -10.61 0.89
C PHE A 47 -17.97 -11.25 0.36
N GLY A 48 -18.55 -12.22 1.08
CA GLY A 48 -19.88 -12.76 0.79
C GLY A 48 -21.04 -11.86 1.22
N ASP A 49 -20.78 -10.66 1.76
CA ASP A 49 -21.81 -9.74 2.21
C ASP A 49 -22.51 -8.98 1.06
N ASP A 50 -23.79 -8.65 1.24
CA ASP A 50 -24.58 -7.91 0.26
C ASP A 50 -24.20 -6.41 0.19
N SER A 51 -23.53 -5.87 1.21
CA SER A 51 -23.15 -4.46 1.25
C SER A 51 -21.90 -4.20 0.40
N ALA A 52 -22.09 -3.61 -0.78
CA ALA A 52 -21.00 -3.12 -1.65
C ALA A 52 -20.04 -2.18 -0.91
N LEU A 53 -20.58 -1.31 -0.05
CA LEU A 53 -19.78 -0.40 0.79
C LEU A 53 -18.89 -1.16 1.77
N LEU A 54 -19.42 -2.22 2.42
CA LEU A 54 -18.60 -3.04 3.31
C LEU A 54 -17.50 -3.75 2.50
N LYS A 55 -17.86 -4.39 1.39
CA LYS A 55 -16.92 -5.13 0.53
C LYS A 55 -15.78 -4.25 0.02
N HIS A 56 -16.07 -3.02 -0.37
CA HIS A 56 -15.05 -2.02 -0.71
C HIS A 56 -14.08 -1.82 0.47
N GLU A 57 -14.59 -1.52 1.67
CA GLU A 57 -13.73 -1.32 2.85
C GLU A 57 -12.93 -2.58 3.25
N LEU A 58 -13.44 -3.80 2.99
CA LEU A 58 -12.69 -5.04 3.18
C LEU A 58 -11.43 -5.05 2.30
N ALA A 59 -11.59 -4.76 1.00
CA ALA A 59 -10.48 -4.71 0.05
C ALA A 59 -9.48 -3.62 0.43
N TYR A 60 -9.98 -2.42 0.76
CA TYR A 60 -9.16 -1.30 1.24
C TYR A 60 -8.33 -1.70 2.45
N CYS A 61 -8.95 -2.32 3.46
CA CYS A 61 -8.25 -2.76 4.67
C CYS A 61 -7.19 -3.83 4.37
N LEU A 62 -7.48 -4.80 3.50
CA LEU A 62 -6.49 -5.80 3.07
C LEU A 62 -5.31 -5.15 2.35
N GLY A 63 -5.56 -4.15 1.50
CA GLY A 63 -4.51 -3.35 0.88
C GLY A 63 -3.63 -2.65 1.91
N GLN A 64 -4.23 -2.00 2.91
CA GLN A 64 -3.50 -1.33 4.00
C GLN A 64 -2.67 -2.26 4.87
N MET A 65 -3.04 -3.54 4.96
CA MET A 65 -2.27 -4.55 5.72
C MET A 65 -0.94 -4.89 5.04
N GLN A 66 -0.79 -4.62 3.73
CA GLN A 66 0.43 -4.87 2.96
C GLN A 66 0.93 -6.33 3.07
N ASP A 67 0.00 -7.26 3.26
CA ASP A 67 0.31 -8.67 3.51
C ASP A 67 -0.06 -9.52 2.30
N ALA A 68 0.94 -10.16 1.70
CA ALA A 68 0.78 -10.98 0.49
C ALA A 68 -0.22 -12.15 0.67
N ARG A 69 -0.52 -12.56 1.91
CA ARG A 69 -1.55 -13.58 2.19
C ARG A 69 -2.96 -13.13 1.76
N ALA A 70 -3.20 -11.84 1.58
CA ALA A 70 -4.46 -11.30 1.08
C ALA A 70 -4.61 -11.40 -0.45
N ILE A 71 -3.52 -11.63 -1.19
CA ILE A 71 -3.53 -11.65 -2.66
C ILE A 71 -4.58 -12.62 -3.23
N PRO A 72 -4.71 -13.89 -2.77
CA PRO A 72 -5.66 -14.81 -3.36
C PRO A 72 -7.12 -14.33 -3.33
N VAL A 73 -7.57 -13.69 -2.23
CA VAL A 73 -8.94 -13.17 -2.14
C VAL A 73 -9.10 -11.92 -3.00
N LEU A 74 -8.11 -11.02 -3.02
CA LEU A 74 -8.17 -9.79 -3.82
C LEU A 74 -8.19 -10.10 -5.33
N VAL A 75 -7.41 -11.09 -5.77
CA VAL A 75 -7.45 -11.60 -7.15
C VAL A 75 -8.84 -12.13 -7.48
N ALA A 76 -9.42 -12.97 -6.60
CA ALA A 76 -10.76 -13.51 -6.82
C ALA A 76 -11.83 -12.40 -6.93
N VAL A 77 -11.73 -11.36 -6.10
CA VAL A 77 -12.66 -10.21 -6.13
C VAL A 77 -12.51 -9.38 -7.40
N LEU A 78 -11.29 -9.07 -7.84
CA LEU A 78 -11.04 -8.32 -9.08
C LEU A 78 -11.60 -9.04 -10.32
N GLN A 79 -11.44 -10.37 -10.36
CA GLN A 79 -11.87 -11.22 -11.48
C GLN A 79 -13.38 -11.48 -11.52
N ASP A 80 -14.09 -11.33 -10.40
CA ASP A 80 -15.53 -11.62 -10.34
C ASP A 80 -16.35 -10.45 -10.91
N THR A 81 -16.77 -10.59 -12.17
CA THR A 81 -17.63 -9.62 -12.86
C THR A 81 -19.03 -9.46 -12.26
N ARG A 82 -19.41 -10.30 -11.29
CA ARG A 82 -20.66 -10.14 -10.52
C ARG A 82 -20.49 -9.21 -9.32
N GLN A 83 -19.25 -8.92 -8.91
CA GLN A 83 -18.98 -7.90 -7.90
C GLN A 83 -19.22 -6.50 -8.49
N GLU A 84 -19.60 -5.56 -7.63
CA GLU A 84 -19.83 -4.18 -8.03
C GLU A 84 -18.51 -3.56 -8.53
N PRO A 85 -18.54 -2.68 -9.55
CA PRO A 85 -17.39 -1.92 -10.02
C PRO A 85 -16.55 -1.29 -8.90
N MET A 86 -17.23 -0.75 -7.87
CA MET A 86 -16.58 -0.14 -6.71
C MET A 86 -15.71 -1.12 -5.91
N VAL A 87 -16.15 -2.37 -5.78
CA VAL A 87 -15.41 -3.40 -5.03
C VAL A 87 -14.24 -3.92 -5.87
N ARG A 88 -14.46 -4.08 -7.19
CA ARG A 88 -13.44 -4.54 -8.12
C ARG A 88 -12.27 -3.55 -8.26
N HIS A 89 -12.55 -2.25 -8.36
CA HIS A 89 -11.46 -1.26 -8.42
C HIS A 89 -10.64 -1.30 -7.14
N GLU A 90 -11.29 -1.38 -5.98
CA GLU A 90 -10.61 -1.37 -4.68
C GLU A 90 -9.74 -2.61 -4.51
N ALA A 91 -10.17 -3.77 -5.03
CA ALA A 91 -9.33 -4.96 -5.08
C ALA A 91 -8.08 -4.75 -5.96
N GLY A 92 -8.22 -4.11 -7.12
CA GLY A 92 -7.08 -3.74 -7.98
C GLY A 92 -6.12 -2.76 -7.30
N GLU A 93 -6.65 -1.76 -6.58
CA GLU A 93 -5.87 -0.80 -5.80
C GLU A 93 -5.11 -1.50 -4.67
N ALA A 94 -5.79 -2.36 -3.91
CA ALA A 94 -5.20 -3.12 -2.82
C ALA A 94 -4.06 -4.04 -3.30
N LEU A 95 -4.21 -4.68 -4.46
CA LEU A 95 -3.14 -5.46 -5.09
C LEU A 95 -1.93 -4.59 -5.46
N GLY A 96 -2.16 -3.41 -6.05
CA GLY A 96 -1.12 -2.43 -6.34
C GLY A 96 -0.44 -1.89 -5.08
N ALA A 97 -1.21 -1.71 -4.01
CA ALA A 97 -0.73 -1.28 -2.72
C ALA A 97 0.20 -2.33 -2.11
N ILE A 98 -0.20 -3.62 -2.09
CA ILE A 98 0.64 -4.73 -1.58
C ILE A 98 1.97 -4.80 -2.33
N GLY A 99 1.96 -4.51 -3.64
CA GLY A 99 3.19 -4.33 -4.42
C GLY A 99 3.93 -5.62 -4.74
N ASP A 100 3.28 -6.78 -4.65
CA ASP A 100 3.90 -8.07 -4.96
C ASP A 100 4.02 -8.24 -6.49
N PRO A 101 5.23 -8.48 -7.05
CA PRO A 101 5.42 -8.64 -8.49
C PRO A 101 4.61 -9.78 -9.11
N GLN A 102 4.17 -10.78 -8.33
CA GLN A 102 3.41 -11.92 -8.85
C GLN A 102 2.06 -11.52 -9.47
N VAL A 103 1.50 -10.36 -9.10
CA VAL A 103 0.22 -9.88 -9.64
C VAL A 103 0.37 -8.94 -10.83
N LEU A 104 1.59 -8.64 -11.27
CA LEU A 104 1.84 -7.68 -12.35
C LEU A 104 1.11 -8.04 -13.65
N GLU A 105 1.23 -9.29 -14.10
CA GLU A 105 0.60 -9.73 -15.35
C GLU A 105 -0.93 -9.75 -15.26
N LEU A 106 -1.47 -10.05 -14.08
CA LEU A 106 -2.91 -9.92 -13.82
C LEU A 106 -3.35 -8.45 -13.93
N LEU A 107 -2.64 -7.54 -13.28
CA LEU A 107 -2.99 -6.11 -13.34
C LEU A 107 -2.85 -5.53 -14.76
N LYS A 108 -1.88 -6.00 -15.55
CA LYS A 108 -1.78 -5.65 -16.98
C LYS A 108 -3.01 -6.13 -17.77
N GLN A 109 -3.48 -7.34 -17.53
CA GLN A 109 -4.72 -7.84 -18.14
C GLN A 109 -5.91 -6.92 -17.82
N TYR A 110 -6.10 -6.56 -16.56
CA TYR A 110 -7.22 -5.72 -16.11
C TYR A 110 -7.02 -4.21 -16.37
N SER A 111 -5.86 -3.78 -16.85
CA SER A 111 -5.63 -2.39 -17.31
C SER A 111 -6.46 -2.01 -18.57
N SER A 112 -7.14 -2.99 -19.16
CA SER A 112 -8.06 -2.84 -20.30
C SER A 112 -9.48 -3.29 -20.00
N ASP A 113 -9.86 -3.39 -18.71
CA ASP A 113 -11.21 -3.76 -18.29
C ASP A 113 -12.27 -2.82 -18.90
N PRO A 114 -13.45 -3.32 -19.30
CA PRO A 114 -14.53 -2.46 -19.80
C PRO A 114 -15.06 -1.46 -18.76
N VAL A 115 -14.85 -1.72 -17.47
CA VAL A 115 -15.16 -0.78 -16.39
C VAL A 115 -13.98 0.16 -16.20
N ILE A 116 -14.21 1.45 -16.47
CA ILE A 116 -13.17 2.50 -16.48
C ILE A 116 -12.44 2.55 -15.14
N GLU A 117 -13.17 2.52 -14.04
CA GLU A 117 -12.61 2.61 -12.68
C GLU A 117 -11.65 1.44 -12.38
N VAL A 118 -11.96 0.23 -12.88
CA VAL A 118 -11.10 -0.94 -12.73
C VAL A 118 -9.86 -0.80 -13.61
N ALA A 119 -10.04 -0.37 -14.87
CA ALA A 119 -8.95 -0.20 -15.81
C ALA A 119 -7.93 0.85 -15.33
N GLU A 120 -8.38 2.05 -14.96
CA GLU A 120 -7.53 3.15 -14.52
C GLU A 120 -6.73 2.80 -13.26
N THR A 121 -7.39 2.16 -12.28
CA THR A 121 -6.72 1.71 -11.06
C THR A 121 -5.69 0.62 -11.35
N CYS A 122 -6.00 -0.35 -12.21
CA CYS A 122 -5.03 -1.36 -12.61
C CYS A 122 -3.83 -0.76 -13.35
N GLN A 123 -4.04 0.24 -14.21
CA GLN A 123 -2.95 0.96 -14.87
C GLN A 123 -2.05 1.69 -13.86
N LEU A 124 -2.62 2.32 -12.84
CA LEU A 124 -1.85 2.93 -11.74
C LEU A 124 -1.05 1.89 -10.96
N ALA A 125 -1.67 0.76 -10.65
CA ALA A 125 -1.03 -0.35 -9.95
C ALA A 125 0.14 -0.93 -10.77
N VAL A 126 -0.04 -1.17 -12.08
CA VAL A 126 1.03 -1.61 -12.99
C VAL A 126 2.19 -0.63 -12.97
N ARG A 127 1.94 0.67 -13.16
CA ARG A 127 2.99 1.70 -13.12
C ARG A 127 3.77 1.69 -11.80
N ARG A 128 3.07 1.48 -10.68
CA ARG A 128 3.69 1.39 -9.35
C ARG A 128 4.57 0.15 -9.22
N LEU A 129 4.10 -1.02 -9.65
CA LEU A 129 4.87 -2.26 -9.58
C LEU A 129 6.10 -2.21 -10.51
N GLU A 130 5.94 -1.68 -11.72
CA GLU A 130 7.05 -1.45 -12.65
C GLU A 130 8.07 -0.48 -12.05
N TRP A 131 7.62 0.57 -11.38
CA TRP A 131 8.50 1.49 -10.65
C TRP A 131 9.27 0.82 -9.52
N LEU A 132 8.60 -0.01 -8.70
CA LEU A 132 9.24 -0.76 -7.62
C LEU A 132 10.24 -1.81 -8.13
N GLY A 133 10.04 -2.31 -9.35
CA GLY A 133 10.88 -3.32 -9.99
C GLY A 133 12.05 -2.79 -10.82
N ASP A 134 12.22 -1.46 -10.96
CA ASP A 134 13.28 -0.84 -11.77
C ASP A 134 14.55 -0.57 -10.92
N PRO A 135 15.60 -1.42 -11.01
CA PRO A 135 16.83 -1.24 -10.24
C PRO A 135 17.67 -0.07 -10.77
N GLU A 136 17.60 0.23 -12.06
CA GLU A 136 18.44 1.27 -12.68
C GLU A 136 18.00 2.66 -12.22
N ARG A 137 16.68 2.87 -12.06
CA ARG A 137 16.14 4.11 -11.55
C ARG A 137 16.55 4.39 -10.10
N VAL A 138 16.46 3.38 -9.22
CA VAL A 138 16.87 3.54 -7.81
C VAL A 138 18.37 3.87 -7.72
N VAL A 139 19.20 3.18 -8.50
CA VAL A 139 20.64 3.48 -8.58
C VAL A 139 20.88 4.90 -9.09
N ARG A 140 20.22 5.28 -10.19
CA ARG A 140 20.35 6.62 -10.78
C ARG A 140 19.97 7.72 -9.78
N GLU A 141 18.81 7.63 -9.15
CA GLU A 141 18.34 8.64 -8.19
C GLU A 141 19.30 8.74 -6.98
N SER A 142 19.84 7.61 -6.51
CA SER A 142 20.86 7.62 -5.45
C SER A 142 22.17 8.29 -5.87
N CYS A 143 22.61 8.10 -7.12
CA CYS A 143 23.80 8.74 -7.67
C CYS A 143 23.61 10.24 -7.87
N GLU A 144 22.43 10.67 -8.34
CA GLU A 144 22.09 12.09 -8.50
C GLU A 144 22.16 12.81 -7.14
N VAL A 145 21.56 12.24 -6.09
CA VAL A 145 21.66 12.81 -4.72
C VAL A 145 23.10 12.84 -4.21
N ALA A 146 23.88 11.77 -4.43
CA ALA A 146 25.27 11.73 -3.99
C ALA A 146 26.14 12.79 -4.70
N LEU A 147 25.89 13.05 -5.98
CA LEU A 147 26.55 14.12 -6.73
C LEU A 147 26.14 15.50 -6.22
N ASP A 148 24.85 15.74 -5.99
CA ASP A 148 24.36 17.00 -5.41
C ASP A 148 24.97 17.26 -4.02
N MET A 149 25.08 16.22 -3.18
CA MET A 149 25.75 16.31 -1.87
C MET A 149 27.24 16.61 -2.02
N TYR A 150 27.94 15.95 -2.94
CA TYR A 150 29.36 16.21 -3.19
C TYR A 150 29.61 17.64 -3.68
N GLU A 151 28.79 18.13 -4.61
CA GLU A 151 28.86 19.52 -5.10
C GLU A 151 28.54 20.53 -3.99
N HIS A 152 27.64 20.19 -3.06
CA HIS A 152 27.36 21.03 -1.90
C HIS A 152 28.54 21.09 -0.91
N GLU A 153 29.13 19.94 -0.58
CA GLU A 153 30.27 19.84 0.34
C GLU A 153 31.54 20.48 -0.22
N THR A 154 31.77 20.33 -1.53
CA THR A 154 32.94 20.92 -2.22
C THR A 154 32.68 22.33 -2.73
N GLY A 155 31.44 22.79 -2.67
CA GLY A 155 31.00 24.10 -3.12
C GLY A 155 31.54 25.23 -2.25
N LEU A 156 31.77 26.38 -2.90
CA LEU A 156 32.36 27.61 -2.31
C LEU A 156 31.67 28.09 -1.02
N ALA A 157 30.42 27.70 -0.76
CA ALA A 157 29.67 28.08 0.44
C ALA A 157 30.27 27.54 1.75
N PHE A 158 30.86 26.34 1.75
CA PHE A 158 31.55 25.77 2.91
C PHE A 158 32.95 26.37 3.11
N GLN A 159 33.62 26.76 2.02
CA GLN A 159 34.96 27.36 2.04
C GLN A 159 35.01 28.76 2.65
N TYR A 160 33.88 29.49 2.71
CA TYR A 160 33.80 30.78 3.39
C TYR A 160 33.86 30.67 4.93
N ALA A 161 33.54 29.51 5.51
CA ALA A 161 33.62 29.31 6.96
C ALA A 161 35.07 29.16 7.46
N ASP A 162 35.99 28.69 6.62
CA ASP A 162 37.43 28.56 6.93
C ASP A 162 38.17 29.92 6.96
N GLY A 163 37.57 30.98 6.40
CA GLY A 163 38.15 32.33 6.41
C GLY A 163 38.29 32.94 7.82
N LEU A 164 37.54 32.42 8.81
CA LEU A 164 37.62 32.87 10.20
C LEU A 164 38.81 32.28 10.97
N GLU A 165 39.35 31.14 10.53
CA GLU A 165 40.59 30.59 11.12
C GLU A 165 41.84 31.34 10.64
N GLN A 166 41.83 31.85 9.40
CA GLN A 166 42.93 32.66 8.86
C GLN A 166 43.04 34.06 9.48
N LEU A 167 41.94 34.63 9.99
CA LEU A 167 41.94 35.92 10.69
C LEU A 167 42.44 35.85 12.15
N ARG A 168 42.59 34.65 12.73
CA ARG A 168 43.15 34.47 14.08
C ARG A 168 44.69 34.37 14.12
N GLY A 169 45.34 34.29 12.96
CA GLY A 169 46.79 34.09 12.83
C GLY A 169 47.60 35.31 12.38
N ALA A 170 46.97 36.47 12.14
CA ALA A 170 47.72 37.67 11.75
C ALA A 170 48.42 38.29 12.98
N PRO A 171 49.76 38.38 13.01
CA PRO A 171 50.46 39.03 14.09
C PRO A 171 50.19 40.54 14.03
N SER A 172 49.80 41.11 15.17
CA SER A 172 49.72 42.55 15.38
C SER A 172 51.12 43.16 15.36
N GLU A 173 51.41 44.02 14.36
CA GLU A 173 52.56 44.93 14.34
C GLU A 173 52.45 46.01 15.43
#